data_AF-A0AAN4TCW6-F1
#
_entry.id   AF-A0AAN4TCW6-F1
#
_cell.length_a   1.000
_cell.length_b   1.000
_cell.length_c   1.000
_cell.angle_alpha   90.00
_cell.angle_beta   90.00
_cell.angle_gamma   90.00
#
_symmetry.space_group_name_H-M   'P 1'
#
loop_
_entity.id
_entity.type
_entity.pdbx_description
1 polymer ?
#
loop_
_entity_poly.entity_id
_entity_poly.type
_entity_poly.pdbx_seq_one_letter_code
_entity_poly.pdbx_strand_id
1 'polypeptide(L)'
;MRMDSIINELQDEQYDQKTCSTAEDRMDCTLPWKGPNVLQYVEIYFEEFHPVWPFLHRATFEPSLEPPILLQSVVMMGLWMTGDEEMQCHAVKLHDKLSSLAYEQRDNWAAIDSESEIQSPWPMATYQAILLQIIFAFLKDTHSQVDICLARTIPTTCSRLLTTLTDTCLRKNMFFYPEILAQVSRNSVPDVFIWVSIEEVKRFALALYKVCRSCHIQCKNGPRNSLHRTQRGRSLLTLADLQFSLPDSDELWNATSDLAARLAEDGPLYYDNNNTEANWISQDQDGIPGSPLTTKSRVLEGGASMVQDFTPVKQICAHLNAFHIYASDPTRAVEANHYYLRQCLIYDSTKPNARLIGVEYMISPRLFETLPSEERKLWHTHEFEVKSGMLIMPAPAGVPKPAWEAAETSEMRDVIPLYGKTYHFWQVDRGDPLPLGAPQLMASFTSEDKVKLAHPKGLDGLLAERDEAFGVDYKAKAEKRKDIEPPNLSPDADAMV
;
A
#
# COMPACT_ATOMS: atom_id res chain seq x y z
N MET A 1 4.60 -6.14 42.38
CA MET A 1 3.60 -7.06 42.98
C MET A 1 2.24 -6.40 42.80
N ARG A 2 1.25 -7.10 42.23
CA ARG A 2 -0.09 -6.65 41.79
C ARG A 2 -0.18 -6.07 40.36
N MET A 3 -0.37 -7.00 39.43
CA MET A 3 -1.31 -6.85 38.31
C MET A 3 -2.22 -8.11 38.24
N ASP A 4 -1.78 -9.23 38.85
CA ASP A 4 -2.56 -10.48 38.98
C ASP A 4 -3.64 -10.51 40.09
N SER A 5 -3.82 -9.45 40.88
CA SER A 5 -4.62 -9.52 42.12
C SER A 5 -6.00 -8.86 42.06
N ILE A 6 -6.36 -8.17 40.97
CA ILE A 6 -7.60 -7.36 40.92
C ILE A 6 -8.38 -7.64 39.62
N ILE A 7 -8.48 -8.92 39.28
CA ILE A 7 -9.56 -9.45 38.41
C ILE A 7 -10.56 -10.28 39.25
N ASN A 8 -10.30 -10.46 40.56
CA ASN A 8 -11.09 -11.30 41.46
C ASN A 8 -12.25 -10.59 42.22
N GLU A 9 -12.53 -9.31 41.97
CA GLU A 9 -13.64 -8.59 42.64
C GLU A 9 -14.85 -8.36 41.74
N LEU A 10 -15.34 -9.45 41.11
CA LEU A 10 -16.67 -9.49 40.48
C LEU A 10 -17.41 -10.81 40.83
N GLN A 11 -17.38 -11.19 42.10
CA GLN A 11 -18.24 -12.26 42.63
C GLN A 11 -19.05 -11.72 43.81
N ASP A 12 -20.25 -11.24 43.52
CA ASP A 12 -21.34 -11.31 44.48
C ASP A 12 -22.66 -11.43 43.72
N GLU A 13 -22.98 -12.66 43.32
CA GLU A 13 -24.33 -13.23 43.36
C GLU A 13 -24.20 -14.76 43.22
N GLN A 14 -24.25 -15.43 44.38
CA GLN A 14 -24.45 -16.86 44.68
C GLN A 14 -24.22 -17.89 43.54
N TYR A 15 -23.19 -18.74 43.65
CA TYR A 15 -23.29 -20.21 43.71
C TYR A 15 -21.90 -20.88 43.91
N ASP A 16 -21.94 -22.11 44.44
CA ASP A 16 -20.96 -22.91 45.18
C ASP A 16 -19.50 -23.07 44.63
N GLN A 17 -18.53 -23.09 45.55
CA GLN A 17 -17.09 -23.25 45.31
C GLN A 17 -16.70 -24.70 44.95
N LYS A 18 -16.13 -24.91 43.76
CA LYS A 18 -15.09 -25.94 43.54
C LYS A 18 -13.98 -25.40 42.63
N THR A 19 -12.76 -25.53 43.14
CA THR A 19 -11.44 -25.16 42.61
C THR A 19 -11.19 -25.50 41.13
N CYS A 20 -10.61 -24.57 40.35
CA CYS A 20 -9.94 -24.92 39.10
C CYS A 20 -8.69 -24.06 38.81
N SER A 21 -7.69 -24.67 38.14
CA SER A 21 -6.27 -24.29 38.18
C SER A 21 -5.62 -24.26 36.79
N THR A 22 -6.26 -23.70 35.76
CA THR A 22 -5.69 -23.52 34.42
C THR A 22 -6.16 -22.20 33.78
N ALA A 23 -5.41 -21.70 32.78
CA ALA A 23 -5.73 -20.47 32.05
C ALA A 23 -7.02 -20.57 31.22
N GLU A 24 -7.42 -21.79 30.83
CA GLU A 24 -8.69 -22.09 30.16
C GLU A 24 -9.90 -21.78 31.06
N ASP A 25 -9.81 -22.06 32.37
CA ASP A 25 -10.88 -21.79 33.33
C ASP A 25 -11.06 -20.31 33.68
N ARG A 26 -10.05 -19.47 33.40
CA ARG A 26 -10.19 -18.00 33.51
C ARG A 26 -10.93 -17.39 32.32
N MET A 27 -10.97 -18.07 31.17
CA MET A 27 -11.69 -17.64 29.98
C MET A 27 -13.20 -17.92 30.07
N ASP A 28 -13.61 -18.99 30.75
CA ASP A 28 -15.03 -19.38 30.84
C ASP A 28 -15.88 -18.43 31.72
N CYS A 29 -15.24 -17.66 32.60
CA CYS A 29 -15.93 -16.74 33.52
C CYS A 29 -16.23 -15.34 32.95
N THR A 30 -15.86 -15.03 31.71
CA THR A 30 -16.04 -13.67 31.14
C THR A 30 -16.92 -13.58 29.89
N LEU A 31 -17.40 -14.70 29.35
CA LEU A 31 -18.18 -14.74 28.10
C LEU A 31 -19.24 -15.86 28.13
N PRO A 32 -20.55 -15.56 28.06
CA PRO A 32 -21.60 -16.58 28.10
C PRO A 32 -21.88 -17.19 26.71
N TRP A 33 -20.84 -17.62 25.99
CA TRP A 33 -20.99 -18.21 24.65
C TRP A 33 -20.33 -19.58 24.63
N LYS A 34 -21.08 -20.62 24.26
CA LYS A 34 -20.52 -21.94 23.89
C LYS A 34 -19.46 -21.67 22.82
N GLY A 35 -18.19 -21.86 23.17
CA GLY A 35 -17.05 -21.26 22.48
C GLY A 35 -16.98 -21.56 20.97
N PRO A 36 -16.94 -20.54 20.11
CA PRO A 36 -16.35 -20.64 18.78
C PRO A 36 -14.82 -20.50 18.89
N ASN A 37 -14.09 -21.19 18.01
CA ASN A 37 -12.65 -21.37 18.08
C ASN A 37 -11.91 -20.01 17.99
N VAL A 38 -11.45 -19.45 19.12
CA VAL A 38 -10.74 -18.15 19.22
C VAL A 38 -9.62 -18.04 18.19
N LEU A 39 -8.93 -19.15 17.93
CA LEU A 39 -7.85 -19.24 16.95
C LEU A 39 -8.31 -18.91 15.53
N GLN A 40 -9.52 -19.31 15.15
CA GLN A 40 -10.08 -19.02 13.83
C GLN A 40 -10.20 -17.51 13.59
N TYR A 41 -10.66 -16.73 14.57
CA TYR A 41 -10.79 -15.29 14.40
C TYR A 41 -9.43 -14.57 14.45
N VAL A 42 -8.47 -15.12 15.19
CA VAL A 42 -7.08 -14.63 15.15
C VAL A 42 -6.46 -14.87 13.76
N GLU A 43 -6.69 -16.04 13.16
CA GLU A 43 -6.24 -16.34 11.80
C GLU A 43 -6.85 -15.37 10.78
N ILE A 44 -8.17 -15.17 10.84
CA ILE A 44 -8.88 -14.21 9.96
C ILE A 44 -8.34 -12.79 10.13
N TYR A 45 -8.00 -12.36 11.35
CA TYR A 45 -7.35 -11.06 11.56
C TYR A 45 -6.03 -10.97 10.77
N PHE A 46 -5.17 -11.99 10.86
CA PHE A 46 -3.87 -11.99 10.19
C PHE A 46 -3.97 -12.15 8.68
N GLU A 47 -5.05 -12.76 8.17
CA GLU A 47 -5.28 -12.95 6.73
C GLU A 47 -5.94 -11.73 6.08
N GLU A 48 -6.90 -11.10 6.74
CA GLU A 48 -7.75 -10.08 6.11
C GLU A 48 -7.42 -8.64 6.55
N PHE A 49 -7.10 -8.42 7.83
CA PHE A 49 -6.86 -7.06 8.36
C PHE A 49 -5.38 -6.69 8.41
N HIS A 50 -4.55 -7.60 8.92
CA HIS A 50 -3.11 -7.39 9.12
C HIS A 50 -2.35 -6.99 7.84
N PRO A 51 -2.64 -7.51 6.63
CA PRO A 51 -1.95 -7.06 5.42
C PRO A 51 -2.12 -5.57 5.11
N VAL A 52 -3.19 -4.94 5.60
CA VAL A 52 -3.45 -3.50 5.45
C VAL A 52 -2.89 -2.70 6.62
N TRP A 53 -2.92 -3.28 7.83
CA TRP A 53 -2.48 -2.66 9.07
C TRP A 53 -1.44 -3.53 9.83
N PRO A 54 -0.21 -3.66 9.31
CA PRO A 54 0.75 -4.64 9.81
C PRO A 54 1.53 -4.13 11.02
N PHE A 55 0.85 -3.80 12.12
CA PHE A 55 1.47 -3.30 13.36
C PHE A 55 1.49 -4.33 14.51
N LEU A 56 1.02 -5.55 14.26
CA LEU A 56 1.26 -6.73 15.09
C LEU A 56 2.20 -7.69 14.36
N HIS A 57 3.06 -8.40 15.06
CA HIS A 57 3.97 -9.35 14.43
C HIS A 57 3.39 -10.77 14.50
N ARG A 58 3.03 -11.34 13.35
CA ARG A 58 2.33 -12.64 13.28
C ARG A 58 3.10 -13.76 13.95
N ALA A 59 4.42 -13.83 13.75
CA ALA A 59 5.22 -14.96 14.24
C ALA A 59 5.47 -14.93 15.77
N THR A 60 5.31 -13.77 16.43
CA THR A 60 5.44 -13.66 17.89
C THR A 60 4.11 -13.54 18.61
N PHE A 61 3.00 -13.38 17.89
CA PHE A 61 1.67 -13.29 18.48
C PHE A 61 1.19 -14.68 18.87
N GLU A 62 1.31 -15.00 20.16
CA GLU A 62 0.89 -16.27 20.73
C GLU A 62 -0.36 -16.06 21.60
N PRO A 63 -1.56 -16.46 21.15
CA PRO A 63 -2.83 -16.14 21.83
C PRO A 63 -2.86 -16.50 23.32
N SER A 64 -2.15 -17.55 23.72
CA SER A 64 -2.07 -18.01 25.10
C SER A 64 -1.20 -17.13 26.01
N LEU A 65 -0.30 -16.32 25.44
CA LEU A 65 0.63 -15.45 26.16
C LEU A 65 0.26 -13.97 26.07
N GLU A 66 -0.61 -13.59 25.14
CA GLU A 66 -0.99 -12.19 24.95
C GLU A 66 -1.88 -11.65 26.08
N PRO A 67 -1.71 -10.37 26.46
CA PRO A 67 -2.63 -9.72 27.39
C PRO A 67 -4.09 -9.79 26.90
N PRO A 68 -5.07 -10.03 27.78
CA PRO A 68 -6.47 -10.22 27.38
C PRO A 68 -7.05 -9.07 26.53
N ILE A 69 -6.64 -7.83 26.81
CA ILE A 69 -7.10 -6.65 26.05
C ILE A 69 -6.66 -6.69 24.57
N LEU A 70 -5.44 -7.16 24.31
CA LEU A 70 -4.92 -7.26 22.94
C LEU A 70 -5.56 -8.44 22.22
N LEU A 71 -5.57 -9.62 22.84
CA LEU A 71 -6.20 -10.81 22.26
C LEU A 71 -7.67 -10.55 21.91
N GLN A 72 -8.44 -9.96 22.83
CA GLN A 72 -9.85 -9.65 22.58
C GLN A 72 -10.01 -8.58 21.49
N SER A 73 -9.10 -7.62 21.37
CA SER A 73 -9.13 -6.64 20.27
C SER A 73 -8.83 -7.27 18.91
N VAL A 74 -7.93 -8.26 18.86
CA VAL A 74 -7.64 -9.04 17.64
C VAL A 74 -8.84 -9.90 17.27
N VAL A 75 -9.43 -10.62 18.22
CA VAL A 75 -10.65 -11.42 18.01
C VAL A 75 -11.82 -10.54 17.56
N MET A 76 -12.00 -9.36 18.17
CA MET A 76 -13.01 -8.37 17.77
C MET A 76 -12.87 -8.01 16.28
N MET A 77 -11.64 -7.74 15.85
CA MET A 77 -11.38 -7.40 14.45
C MET A 77 -11.59 -8.61 13.54
N GLY A 78 -11.13 -9.81 13.94
CA GLY A 78 -11.36 -11.06 13.20
C GLY A 78 -12.85 -11.37 13.01
N LEU A 79 -13.66 -11.23 14.06
CA LEU A 79 -15.13 -11.35 14.00
C LEU A 79 -15.72 -10.41 12.95
N TRP A 80 -15.24 -9.18 12.88
CA TRP A 80 -15.73 -8.19 11.92
C TRP A 80 -15.37 -8.52 10.47
N MET A 81 -14.14 -8.98 10.26
CA MET A 81 -13.63 -9.34 8.93
C MET A 81 -14.31 -10.57 8.32
N THR A 82 -15.03 -11.38 9.13
CA THR A 82 -15.82 -12.50 8.60
C THR A 82 -16.91 -12.07 7.61
N GLY A 83 -17.41 -10.83 7.72
CA GLY A 83 -18.55 -10.35 6.92
C GLY A 83 -19.91 -10.91 7.35
N ASP A 84 -19.95 -11.82 8.33
CA ASP A 84 -21.19 -12.38 8.86
C ASP A 84 -21.88 -11.39 9.80
N GLU A 85 -23.18 -11.15 9.61
CA GLU A 85 -23.92 -10.13 10.35
C GLU A 85 -23.98 -10.43 11.87
N GLU A 86 -24.06 -11.70 12.26
CA GLU A 86 -24.09 -12.11 13.66
C GLU A 86 -22.72 -11.89 14.30
N MET A 87 -21.64 -12.30 13.63
CA MET A 87 -20.27 -12.09 14.09
C MET A 87 -19.90 -10.61 14.17
N GLN A 88 -20.32 -9.80 13.19
CA GLN A 88 -20.13 -8.35 13.20
C GLN A 88 -20.88 -7.69 14.35
N CYS A 89 -22.09 -8.14 14.68
CA CYS A 89 -22.83 -7.68 15.86
C CYS A 89 -22.05 -7.99 17.16
N HIS A 90 -21.44 -9.18 17.26
CA HIS A 90 -20.57 -9.53 18.38
C HIS A 90 -19.31 -8.67 18.46
N ALA A 91 -18.66 -8.38 17.32
CA ALA A 91 -17.52 -7.46 17.26
C ALA A 91 -17.87 -6.08 17.82
N VAL A 92 -19.05 -5.53 17.47
CA VAL A 92 -19.51 -4.22 17.98
C VAL A 92 -19.71 -4.25 19.49
N LYS A 93 -20.34 -5.29 20.05
CA LYS A 93 -20.50 -5.41 21.51
C LYS A 93 -19.16 -5.50 22.24
N LEU A 94 -18.21 -6.25 21.66
CA LEU A 94 -16.87 -6.40 22.22
C LEU A 94 -16.10 -5.06 22.18
N HIS A 95 -16.23 -4.31 21.08
CA HIS A 95 -15.68 -2.95 20.95
C HIS A 95 -16.19 -1.99 22.03
N ASP A 96 -17.50 -1.96 22.28
CA ASP A 96 -18.09 -1.05 23.26
C ASP A 96 -17.56 -1.34 24.68
N LYS A 97 -17.39 -2.63 25.03
CA LYS A 97 -16.80 -3.07 26.30
C LYS A 97 -15.32 -2.71 26.40
N LEU A 98 -14.52 -3.08 25.39
CA LEU A 98 -13.07 -2.84 25.38
C LEU A 98 -12.70 -1.36 25.36
N SER A 99 -13.42 -0.55 24.57
CA SER A 99 -13.20 0.90 24.50
C SER A 99 -13.49 1.60 25.83
N SER A 100 -14.52 1.15 26.55
CA SER A 100 -14.86 1.67 27.88
C SER A 100 -13.77 1.32 28.89
N LEU A 101 -13.34 0.06 28.92
CA LEU A 101 -12.25 -0.41 29.79
C LEU A 101 -10.94 0.33 29.52
N ALA A 102 -10.56 0.50 28.25
CA ALA A 102 -9.36 1.24 27.87
C ALA A 102 -9.39 2.69 28.36
N TYR A 103 -10.57 3.33 28.33
CA TYR A 103 -10.74 4.72 28.79
C TYR A 103 -10.74 4.85 30.32
N GLU A 104 -11.34 3.90 31.03
CA GLU A 104 -11.33 3.85 32.50
C GLU A 104 -9.92 3.60 33.05
N GLN A 105 -9.16 2.72 32.39
CA GLN A 105 -7.79 2.36 32.77
C GLN A 105 -6.74 3.36 32.29
N ARG A 106 -7.14 4.50 31.71
CA ARG A 106 -6.19 5.47 31.12
C ARG A 106 -5.12 5.96 32.06
N ASP A 107 -5.43 6.07 33.36
CA ASP A 107 -4.47 6.58 34.35
C ASP A 107 -3.35 5.55 34.64
N ASN A 108 -3.51 4.29 34.20
CA ASN A 108 -2.51 3.21 34.37
C ASN A 108 -1.57 3.06 33.17
N TRP A 109 -1.98 3.52 31.98
CA TRP A 109 -1.16 3.39 30.77
C TRP A 109 -0.72 4.74 30.19
N ALA A 110 -1.41 5.85 30.51
CA ALA A 110 -1.01 7.18 30.08
C ALA A 110 0.10 7.74 30.98
N ALA A 111 1.07 8.44 30.38
CA ALA A 111 2.10 9.14 31.13
C ALA A 111 1.58 10.52 31.52
N ILE A 112 1.23 10.72 32.78
CA ILE A 112 0.49 11.91 33.20
C ILE A 112 1.46 13.03 33.57
N ASP A 113 2.46 12.83 34.45
CA ASP A 113 3.45 13.91 34.77
C ASP A 113 4.75 13.47 35.50
N SER A 114 4.96 12.20 35.91
CA SER A 114 6.17 11.83 36.67
C SER A 114 7.37 11.39 35.79
N GLU A 115 8.60 11.83 36.12
CA GLU A 115 9.83 11.38 35.42
C GLU A 115 9.99 9.85 35.44
N SER A 116 9.54 9.20 36.52
CA SER A 116 9.51 7.74 36.65
C SER A 116 8.55 7.06 35.68
N GLU A 117 7.39 7.66 35.39
CA GLU A 117 6.44 7.15 34.41
C GLU A 117 7.00 7.26 33.00
N ILE A 118 7.76 8.31 32.69
CA ILE A 118 8.33 8.52 31.36
C ILE A 118 9.34 7.39 31.04
N GLN A 119 10.18 7.01 32.00
CA GLN A 119 11.24 6.01 31.83
C GLN A 119 10.76 4.54 31.88
N SER A 120 9.51 4.31 32.27
CA SER A 120 8.92 2.96 32.35
C SER A 120 8.85 2.28 30.97
N PRO A 121 8.95 0.93 30.92
CA PRO A 121 8.73 0.17 29.69
C PRO A 121 7.39 0.52 29.03
N TRP A 122 7.35 0.44 27.71
CA TRP A 122 6.16 0.74 26.93
C TRP A 122 5.21 -0.47 26.93
N PRO A 123 3.96 -0.32 27.40
CA PRO A 123 2.97 -1.38 27.33
C PRO A 123 2.44 -1.52 25.89
N MET A 124 3.28 -1.99 24.96
CA MET A 124 3.00 -2.04 23.52
C MET A 124 1.68 -2.74 23.20
N ALA A 125 1.43 -3.90 23.81
CA ALA A 125 0.17 -4.63 23.63
C ALA A 125 -1.07 -3.80 23.99
N THR A 126 -0.98 -2.95 25.02
CA THR A 126 -2.08 -2.04 25.40
C THR A 126 -2.23 -0.93 24.37
N TYR A 127 -1.13 -0.34 23.90
CA TYR A 127 -1.17 0.70 22.86
C TYR A 127 -1.75 0.18 21.55
N GLN A 128 -1.31 -1.00 21.10
CA GLN A 128 -1.83 -1.68 19.91
C GLN A 128 -3.31 -2.01 20.06
N ALA A 129 -3.75 -2.50 21.23
CA ALA A 129 -5.16 -2.74 21.51
C ALA A 129 -6.00 -1.46 21.41
N ILE A 130 -5.56 -0.35 22.02
CA ILE A 130 -6.24 0.95 21.93
C ILE A 130 -6.32 1.42 20.48
N LEU A 131 -5.24 1.26 19.70
CA LEU A 131 -5.22 1.62 18.29
C LEU A 131 -6.21 0.78 17.47
N LEU A 132 -6.31 -0.53 17.73
CA LEU A 132 -7.34 -1.40 17.14
C LEU A 132 -8.75 -0.92 17.47
N GLN A 133 -9.03 -0.50 18.71
CA GLN A 133 -10.32 0.07 19.08
C GLN A 133 -10.64 1.34 18.29
N ILE A 134 -9.66 2.23 18.11
CA ILE A 134 -9.84 3.46 17.34
C ILE A 134 -10.08 3.16 15.86
N ILE A 135 -9.30 2.25 15.26
CA ILE A 135 -9.47 1.84 13.85
C ILE A 135 -10.85 1.19 13.66
N PHE A 136 -11.26 0.31 14.57
CA PHE A 136 -12.56 -0.35 14.50
C PHE A 136 -13.73 0.66 14.52
N ALA A 137 -13.62 1.74 15.30
CA ALA A 137 -14.62 2.80 15.30
C ALA A 137 -14.81 3.47 13.93
N PHE A 138 -13.78 3.49 13.07
CA PHE A 138 -13.89 3.94 11.68
C PHE A 138 -14.55 2.91 10.77
N LEU A 139 -14.24 1.63 10.97
CA LEU A 139 -14.73 0.54 10.12
C LEU A 139 -16.22 0.30 10.33
N LYS A 140 -16.67 0.31 11.58
CA LYS A 140 -18.08 0.05 11.92
C LYS A 140 -19.02 1.19 11.54
N ASP A 141 -18.51 2.40 11.41
CA ASP A 141 -19.29 3.59 11.10
C ASP A 141 -19.19 3.93 9.60
N THR A 142 -20.00 3.23 8.80
CA THR A 142 -20.08 3.39 7.34
C THR A 142 -20.93 4.58 6.88
N HIS A 143 -21.65 5.24 7.81
CA HIS A 143 -22.61 6.30 7.52
C HIS A 143 -22.23 7.68 8.08
N SER A 144 -21.15 7.77 8.87
CA SER A 144 -20.64 9.05 9.37
C SER A 144 -20.24 9.99 8.23
N GLN A 145 -20.77 11.20 8.26
CA GLN A 145 -20.50 12.22 7.26
C GLN A 145 -19.01 12.58 7.25
N VAL A 146 -18.42 12.57 6.06
CA VAL A 146 -17.13 13.19 5.78
C VAL A 146 -17.31 14.69 5.90
N ASP A 147 -16.58 15.36 6.80
CA ASP A 147 -16.66 16.81 6.96
C ASP A 147 -16.07 17.53 5.72
N ILE A 148 -16.31 18.83 5.56
CA ILE A 148 -15.77 19.69 4.49
C ILE A 148 -14.24 19.63 4.36
N CYS A 149 -13.56 19.16 5.40
CA CYS A 149 -12.12 18.93 5.44
C CYS A 149 -11.68 17.52 4.99
N LEU A 150 -12.59 16.72 4.42
CA LEU A 150 -12.37 15.33 3.97
C LEU A 150 -11.89 14.38 5.10
N ALA A 151 -12.25 14.68 6.34
CA ALA A 151 -11.91 13.90 7.52
C ALA A 151 -13.18 13.26 8.13
N ARG A 152 -13.05 12.04 8.66
CA ARG A 152 -14.15 11.35 9.34
C ARG A 152 -14.25 11.78 10.80
N THR A 153 -15.48 11.93 11.28
CA THR A 153 -15.77 12.23 12.70
C THR A 153 -15.83 10.92 13.47
N ILE A 154 -15.01 10.78 14.51
CA ILE A 154 -15.02 9.60 15.39
C ILE A 154 -15.81 9.85 16.68
N PRO A 155 -16.33 8.79 17.34
CA PRO A 155 -16.95 8.91 18.66
C PRO A 155 -16.05 9.64 19.66
N THR A 156 -16.66 10.40 20.56
CA THR A 156 -15.94 11.26 21.52
C THR A 156 -14.97 10.47 22.41
N THR A 157 -15.33 9.24 22.80
CA THR A 157 -14.46 8.37 23.61
C THR A 157 -13.20 7.99 22.83
N CYS A 158 -13.33 7.56 21.57
CA CYS A 158 -12.20 7.23 20.68
C CYS A 158 -11.33 8.46 20.39
N SER A 159 -11.91 9.65 20.24
CA SER A 159 -11.16 10.89 20.06
C SER A 159 -10.29 11.23 21.28
N ARG A 160 -10.83 11.02 22.49
CA ARG A 160 -10.08 11.20 23.74
C ARG A 160 -8.98 10.16 23.87
N LEU A 161 -9.28 8.89 23.61
CA LEU A 161 -8.29 7.81 23.60
C LEU A 161 -7.14 8.11 22.63
N LEU A 162 -7.45 8.52 21.40
CA LEU A 162 -6.45 8.87 20.40
C LEU A 162 -5.56 10.04 20.85
N THR A 163 -6.18 11.08 21.42
CA THR A 163 -5.47 12.25 21.93
C THR A 163 -4.53 11.86 23.07
N THR A 164 -5.03 11.09 24.05
CA THR A 164 -4.25 10.62 25.20
C THR A 164 -3.14 9.67 24.80
N LEU A 165 -3.41 8.73 23.89
CA LEU A 165 -2.40 7.81 23.36
C LEU A 165 -1.29 8.58 22.64
N THR A 166 -1.64 9.52 21.78
CA THR A 166 -0.68 10.33 21.03
C THR A 166 0.17 11.21 21.95
N ASP A 167 -0.45 11.87 22.93
CA ASP A 167 0.27 12.68 23.94
C ASP A 167 1.22 11.81 24.76
N THR A 168 0.79 10.61 25.16
CA THR A 168 1.61 9.64 25.90
C THR A 168 2.82 9.19 25.09
N CYS A 169 2.63 8.83 23.82
CA CYS A 169 3.73 8.42 22.94
C CYS A 169 4.74 9.55 22.69
N LEU A 170 4.26 10.79 22.53
CA LEU A 170 5.11 11.98 22.39
C LEU A 170 5.93 12.23 23.67
N ARG A 171 5.29 12.22 24.85
CA ARG A 171 5.97 12.42 26.14
C ARG A 171 7.02 11.34 26.43
N LYS A 172 6.77 10.11 26.00
CA LYS A 172 7.70 8.98 26.11
C LYS A 172 8.78 8.96 25.01
N ASN A 173 8.83 9.97 24.13
CA ASN A 173 9.75 10.05 22.99
C ASN A 173 9.73 8.79 22.11
N MET A 174 8.58 8.13 21.99
CA MET A 174 8.46 6.83 21.30
C MET A 174 8.67 6.93 19.78
N PHE A 175 8.60 8.15 19.23
CA PHE A 175 8.83 8.42 17.81
C PHE A 175 10.25 8.87 17.50
N PHE A 176 11.17 8.74 18.46
CA PHE A 176 12.58 9.08 18.31
C PHE A 176 13.43 7.81 18.38
N TYR A 177 14.11 7.47 17.29
CA TYR A 177 14.81 6.19 17.15
C TYR A 177 15.77 5.86 18.30
N PRO A 178 16.62 6.79 18.78
CA PRO A 178 17.50 6.49 19.92
C PRO A 178 16.77 6.06 21.19
N GLU A 179 15.56 6.56 21.43
CA GLU A 179 14.75 6.13 22.58
C GLU A 179 14.13 4.74 22.33
N ILE A 180 13.72 4.44 21.09
CA ILE A 180 13.27 3.08 20.70
C ILE A 180 14.37 2.07 21.00
N LEU A 181 15.58 2.36 20.53
CA LEU A 181 16.74 1.50 20.77
C LEU A 181 17.06 1.39 22.27
N ALA A 182 16.97 2.49 23.03
CA ALA A 182 17.25 2.50 24.47
C ALA A 182 16.24 1.70 25.31
N GLN A 183 15.00 1.49 24.83
CA GLN A 183 14.01 0.63 25.50
C GLN A 183 14.28 -0.85 25.25
N VAL A 184 14.68 -1.20 24.03
CA VAL A 184 14.87 -2.58 23.59
C VAL A 184 16.22 -3.13 24.05
N SER A 185 17.28 -2.33 23.99
CA SER A 185 18.67 -2.73 24.29
C SER A 185 19.00 -2.84 25.79
N ARG A 186 18.01 -2.81 26.69
CA ARG A 186 18.22 -2.90 28.14
C ARG A 186 18.60 -4.31 28.61
N ASN A 187 18.28 -5.33 27.83
CA ASN A 187 18.53 -6.73 28.13
C ASN A 187 19.35 -7.35 27.01
N SER A 188 20.36 -8.17 27.34
CA SER A 188 21.19 -8.90 26.37
C SER A 188 20.36 -9.98 25.65
N VAL A 189 19.57 -9.57 24.67
CA VAL A 189 18.72 -10.42 23.82
C VAL A 189 19.32 -10.57 22.41
N PRO A 190 19.03 -11.67 21.69
CA PRO A 190 19.46 -11.83 20.30
C PRO A 190 18.96 -10.72 19.36
N ASP A 191 19.75 -10.40 18.33
CA ASP A 191 19.48 -9.33 17.35
C ASP A 191 18.10 -9.43 16.69
N VAL A 192 17.60 -10.64 16.44
CA VAL A 192 16.26 -10.83 15.86
C VAL A 192 15.15 -10.26 16.74
N PHE A 193 15.25 -10.38 18.07
CA PHE A 193 14.26 -9.81 18.98
C PHE A 193 14.39 -8.29 19.08
N ILE A 194 15.62 -7.77 18.95
CA ILE A 194 15.87 -6.33 18.90
C ILE A 194 15.19 -5.75 17.64
N TRP A 195 15.43 -6.37 16.49
CA TRP A 195 14.83 -6.00 15.22
C TRP A 195 13.30 -6.05 15.28
N VAL A 196 12.70 -7.15 15.75
CA VAL A 196 11.23 -7.29 15.85
C VAL A 196 10.64 -6.18 16.73
N SER A 197 11.28 -5.87 17.86
CA SER A 197 10.80 -4.84 18.78
C SER A 197 10.90 -3.43 18.18
N ILE A 198 11.99 -3.13 17.45
CA ILE A 198 12.14 -1.85 16.74
C ILE A 198 11.05 -1.72 15.67
N GLU A 199 10.89 -2.75 14.84
CA GLU A 199 9.92 -2.74 13.74
C GLU A 199 8.47 -2.68 14.24
N GLU A 200 8.16 -3.34 15.36
CA GLU A 200 6.87 -3.23 16.04
C GLU A 200 6.54 -1.78 16.39
N VAL A 201 7.47 -1.06 17.01
CA VAL A 201 7.28 0.34 17.42
C VAL A 201 7.14 1.25 16.19
N LYS A 202 7.97 1.07 15.16
CA LYS A 202 7.88 1.87 13.92
C LYS A 202 6.54 1.67 13.21
N ARG A 203 6.10 0.42 13.07
CA ARG A 203 4.83 0.07 12.41
C ARG A 203 3.64 0.56 13.20
N PHE A 204 3.68 0.45 14.53
CA PHE A 204 2.70 1.07 15.42
C PHE A 204 2.66 2.60 15.24
N ALA A 205 3.81 3.27 15.26
CA ALA A 205 3.90 4.72 15.13
C ALA A 205 3.34 5.22 13.79
N LEU A 206 3.62 4.51 12.69
CA LEU A 206 3.04 4.80 11.39
C LEU A 206 1.54 4.56 11.34
N ALA A 207 1.05 3.48 11.94
CA ALA A 207 -0.39 3.21 12.03
C ALA A 207 -1.11 4.31 12.84
N LEU A 208 -0.53 4.74 13.97
CA LEU A 208 -1.05 5.85 14.78
C LEU A 208 -1.03 7.17 14.01
N TYR A 209 0.03 7.46 13.26
CA TYR A 209 0.11 8.62 12.37
C TYR A 209 -1.01 8.59 11.30
N LYS A 210 -1.21 7.45 10.61
CA LYS A 210 -2.27 7.27 9.61
C LYS A 210 -3.65 7.57 10.21
N VAL A 211 -3.91 7.06 11.41
CA VAL A 211 -5.17 7.31 12.14
C VAL A 211 -5.31 8.79 12.49
N CYS A 212 -4.27 9.42 13.07
CA CYS A 212 -4.29 10.84 13.44
C CYS A 212 -4.61 11.77 12.24
N ARG A 213 -4.13 11.41 11.05
CA ARG A 213 -4.39 12.17 9.80
C ARG A 213 -5.79 11.97 9.26
N SER A 214 -6.44 10.86 9.59
CA SER A 214 -7.77 10.49 9.11
C SER A 214 -8.90 11.01 10.01
N CYS A 215 -8.57 11.49 11.22
CA CYS A 215 -9.52 12.02 12.20
C CYS A 215 -9.77 13.52 12.03
N HIS A 216 -11.03 13.95 12.14
CA HIS A 216 -11.34 15.33 12.57
C HIS A 216 -11.51 15.36 14.10
N ILE A 217 -10.71 16.17 14.80
CA ILE A 217 -10.78 16.29 16.26
C ILE A 217 -11.33 17.66 16.64
N GLN A 218 -12.56 17.68 17.14
CA GLN A 218 -13.15 18.87 17.73
C GLN A 218 -12.59 19.09 19.14
N CYS A 219 -11.39 19.66 19.24
CA CYS A 219 -10.87 20.12 20.53
C CYS A 219 -11.55 21.43 20.93
N LYS A 220 -12.73 21.37 21.59
CA LYS A 220 -13.32 22.57 22.23
C LYS A 220 -12.97 22.76 23.70
N ASN A 221 -12.51 21.75 24.45
CA ASN A 221 -12.13 21.93 25.86
C ASN A 221 -11.09 20.90 26.32
N GLY A 222 -9.86 21.32 26.59
CA GLY A 222 -8.86 20.51 27.31
C GLY A 222 -8.09 21.38 28.31
N PRO A 223 -7.55 20.82 29.42
CA PRO A 223 -7.04 21.59 30.54
C PRO A 223 -5.86 22.50 30.15
N ARG A 224 -5.83 23.69 30.76
CA ARG A 224 -5.04 24.87 30.35
C ARG A 224 -3.51 24.78 30.51
N ASN A 225 -2.93 23.64 30.90
CA ASN A 225 -1.54 23.58 31.37
C ASN A 225 -0.65 22.56 30.62
N SER A 226 -0.62 22.59 29.28
CA SER A 226 0.48 21.97 28.52
C SER A 226 1.24 23.04 27.76
N LEU A 227 2.49 23.30 28.19
CA LEU A 227 3.38 24.32 27.62
C LEU A 227 3.79 24.04 26.16
N HIS A 228 3.51 22.84 25.61
CA HIS A 228 3.81 22.49 24.22
C HIS A 228 2.67 22.77 23.23
N ARG A 229 1.52 23.29 23.70
CA ARG A 229 0.29 23.36 22.91
C ARG A 229 0.10 24.67 22.13
N THR A 230 1.01 25.62 22.21
CA THR A 230 0.78 27.00 21.72
C THR A 230 1.01 27.21 20.22
N GLN A 231 1.42 26.21 19.43
CA GLN A 231 1.58 26.37 17.97
C GLN A 231 1.17 25.17 17.08
N ARG A 232 0.67 24.04 17.63
CA ARG A 232 0.25 22.89 16.79
C ARG A 232 -1.17 23.09 16.25
N GLY A 233 -1.28 23.53 15.00
CA GLY A 233 -2.55 23.55 14.28
C GLY A 233 -3.08 22.13 14.02
N ARG A 234 -4.40 21.91 14.17
CA ARG A 234 -5.30 20.80 13.76
C ARG A 234 -4.86 19.32 13.79
N SER A 235 -3.58 18.95 13.71
CA SER A 235 -3.05 17.57 13.60
C SER A 235 -2.41 17.16 14.94
N LEU A 236 -2.82 16.02 15.52
CA LEU A 236 -2.24 15.49 16.76
C LEU A 236 -0.77 15.06 16.58
N LEU A 237 -0.48 14.49 15.42
CA LEU A 237 0.83 13.98 15.03
C LEU A 237 1.17 14.48 13.62
N THR A 238 2.44 14.82 13.40
CA THR A 238 2.97 15.30 12.14
C THR A 238 4.13 14.41 11.68
N LEU A 239 4.50 14.47 10.39
CA LEU A 239 5.65 13.70 9.91
C LEU A 239 6.96 14.12 10.58
N ALA A 240 7.08 15.40 10.97
CA ALA A 240 8.25 15.90 11.69
C ALA A 240 8.44 15.23 13.06
N ASP A 241 7.38 14.66 13.63
CA ASP A 241 7.45 13.92 14.89
C ASP A 241 8.03 12.51 14.70
N LEU A 242 8.02 11.94 13.48
CA LEU A 242 8.51 10.59 13.20
C LEU A 242 10.01 10.62 12.84
N GLN A 243 10.85 10.45 13.85
CA GLN A 243 12.32 10.52 13.77
C GLN A 243 12.95 9.12 13.83
N PHE A 244 12.58 8.29 12.85
CA PHE A 244 13.12 6.94 12.61
C PHE A 244 13.00 6.62 11.11
N SER A 245 13.71 5.59 10.62
CA SER A 245 13.63 5.17 9.21
C SER A 245 12.27 4.55 8.87
N LEU A 246 11.96 4.36 7.59
CA LEU A 246 10.85 3.48 7.24
C LEU A 246 11.03 2.07 7.86
N PRO A 247 9.94 1.38 8.23
CA PRO A 247 9.98 -0.06 8.52
C PRO A 247 10.56 -0.84 7.35
N ASP A 248 11.20 -1.95 7.67
CA ASP A 248 11.69 -2.92 6.69
C ASP A 248 10.53 -3.64 5.98
N SER A 249 10.86 -4.41 4.94
CA SER A 249 9.88 -5.00 4.03
C SER A 249 8.84 -5.87 4.75
N ASP A 250 7.60 -5.84 4.24
CA ASP A 250 6.52 -6.70 4.75
C ASP A 250 6.85 -8.19 4.60
N GLU A 251 7.68 -8.56 3.62
CA GLU A 251 8.18 -9.93 3.43
C GLU A 251 9.09 -10.38 4.57
N LEU A 252 9.89 -9.47 5.13
CA LEU A 252 10.74 -9.75 6.29
C LEU A 252 9.90 -9.73 7.58
N TRP A 253 8.98 -8.77 7.71
CA TRP A 253 8.06 -8.66 8.85
C TRP A 253 7.11 -9.86 9.00
N ASN A 254 6.74 -10.51 7.91
CA ASN A 254 5.87 -11.69 7.94
C ASN A 254 6.65 -13.02 7.87
N ALA A 255 7.99 -12.97 7.89
CA ALA A 255 8.82 -14.17 7.93
C ALA A 255 8.62 -14.92 9.25
N THR A 256 8.59 -16.25 9.18
CA THR A 256 8.36 -17.09 10.35
C THR A 256 9.67 -17.69 10.84
N SER A 257 10.04 -18.88 10.35
CA SER A 257 11.17 -19.66 10.87
C SER A 257 12.55 -19.22 10.37
N ASP A 258 12.62 -18.47 9.27
CA ASP A 258 13.87 -18.07 8.60
C ASP A 258 14.31 -16.63 8.90
N LEU A 259 13.51 -15.87 9.66
CA LEU A 259 13.78 -14.45 9.96
C LEU A 259 15.18 -14.22 10.54
N ALA A 260 15.57 -15.03 11.53
CA ALA A 260 16.88 -14.89 12.16
C ALA A 260 18.05 -15.18 11.19
N ALA A 261 17.85 -16.11 10.25
CA ALA A 261 18.87 -16.41 9.24
C ALA A 261 19.00 -15.28 8.22
N ARG A 262 17.87 -14.74 7.74
CA ARG A 262 17.83 -13.60 6.80
C ARG A 262 18.50 -12.36 7.40
N LEU A 263 18.19 -12.04 8.66
CA LEU A 263 18.82 -10.91 9.36
C LEU A 263 20.33 -11.10 9.58
N ALA A 264 20.81 -12.35 9.69
CA ALA A 264 22.23 -12.62 9.86
C ALA A 264 23.04 -12.42 8.57
N GLU A 265 22.41 -12.51 7.38
CA GLU A 265 23.06 -12.24 6.09
C GLU A 265 23.41 -10.76 5.91
N ASP A 266 22.58 -9.86 6.45
CA ASP A 266 22.74 -8.41 6.35
C ASP A 266 23.80 -7.83 7.31
N GLY A 267 24.33 -8.67 8.21
CA GLY A 267 25.40 -8.32 9.14
C GLY A 267 24.92 -7.76 10.49
N PRO A 268 25.83 -7.66 11.48
CA PRO A 268 25.50 -7.20 12.83
C PRO A 268 25.05 -5.73 12.83
N LEU A 269 24.08 -5.40 13.69
CA LEU A 269 23.52 -4.05 13.86
C LEU A 269 22.88 -3.45 12.59
N TYR A 270 22.42 -4.29 11.66
CA TYR A 270 21.73 -3.87 10.43
C TYR A 270 20.61 -2.85 10.70
N TYR A 271 19.77 -3.11 11.70
CA TYR A 271 18.67 -2.22 12.11
C TYR A 271 19.15 -0.81 12.47
N ASP A 272 20.34 -0.68 13.07
CA ASP A 272 20.90 0.58 13.52
C ASP A 272 21.50 1.38 12.37
N ASN A 273 22.25 0.72 11.49
CA ASN A 273 22.84 1.34 10.30
C ASN A 273 21.77 1.95 9.38
N ASN A 274 20.60 1.32 9.28
CA ASN A 274 19.49 1.84 8.48
C ASN A 274 18.75 3.01 9.13
N ASN A 275 18.88 3.21 10.45
CA ASN A 275 18.15 4.21 11.23
C ASN A 275 18.94 5.48 11.54
N THR A 276 19.98 5.77 10.77
CA THR A 276 20.68 7.05 10.82
C THR A 276 19.75 8.23 10.50
N GLU A 277 20.05 9.41 11.05
CA GLU A 277 19.22 10.62 10.91
C GLU A 277 18.92 10.99 9.45
N ALA A 278 19.87 10.75 8.54
CA ALA A 278 19.70 10.98 7.10
C ALA A 278 18.57 10.14 6.47
N ASN A 279 18.22 9.01 7.09
CA ASN A 279 17.21 8.08 6.60
C ASN A 279 15.86 8.25 7.30
N TRP A 280 15.71 9.21 8.22
CA TRP A 280 14.47 9.39 8.96
C TRP A 280 13.32 9.85 8.07
N ILE A 281 12.11 9.38 8.40
CA ILE A 281 10.85 9.76 7.72
C ILE A 281 10.62 11.28 7.72
N SER A 282 11.13 11.97 8.73
CA SER A 282 11.04 13.42 8.91
C SER A 282 11.97 14.23 8.00
N GLN A 283 12.95 13.62 7.33
CA GLN A 283 13.87 14.32 6.43
C GLN A 283 13.27 14.49 5.02
N ASP A 284 13.40 15.70 4.48
CA ASP A 284 12.88 16.10 3.17
C ASP A 284 13.98 15.97 2.11
N GLN A 285 13.84 15.05 1.17
CA GLN A 285 14.58 15.10 -0.09
C GLN A 285 13.63 15.53 -1.21
N ASP A 286 13.22 16.79 -1.14
CA ASP A 286 12.53 17.45 -2.24
C ASP A 286 13.53 17.83 -3.33
N GLY A 287 13.25 17.39 -4.57
CA GLY A 287 13.75 18.08 -5.75
C GLY A 287 14.40 17.17 -6.78
N ILE A 288 13.58 16.49 -7.59
CA ILE A 288 13.67 16.39 -9.06
C ILE A 288 12.38 15.69 -9.56
N PRO A 289 11.70 16.17 -10.61
CA PRO A 289 10.64 15.41 -11.27
C PRO A 289 11.15 14.02 -11.71
N GLY A 290 10.55 12.95 -11.18
CA GLY A 290 11.02 11.57 -11.40
C GLY A 290 12.04 11.05 -10.38
N SER A 291 12.35 11.80 -9.31
CA SER A 291 12.98 11.23 -8.12
C SER A 291 12.04 10.19 -7.49
N PRO A 292 12.58 9.18 -6.78
CA PRO A 292 11.75 8.26 -6.01
C PRO A 292 10.77 9.06 -5.14
N LEU A 293 9.51 8.60 -5.05
CA LEU A 293 8.52 9.19 -4.16
C LEU A 293 9.15 9.43 -2.79
N THR A 294 9.13 10.69 -2.33
CA THR A 294 9.64 11.03 -1.01
C THR A 294 8.91 10.22 0.05
N THR A 295 9.58 9.94 1.16
CA THR A 295 9.02 9.17 2.27
C THR A 295 7.68 9.72 2.74
N LYS A 296 7.55 11.06 2.77
CA LYS A 296 6.31 11.80 3.01
C LYS A 296 5.22 11.48 1.99
N SER A 297 5.55 11.45 0.70
CA SER A 297 4.59 11.17 -0.37
C SER A 297 4.04 9.75 -0.26
N ARG A 298 4.89 8.75 0.01
CA ARG A 298 4.46 7.36 0.19
C ARG A 298 3.50 7.17 1.35
N VAL A 299 3.78 7.83 2.48
CA VAL A 299 2.90 7.77 3.66
C VAL A 299 1.58 8.52 3.43
N LEU A 300 1.62 9.68 2.74
CA LEU A 300 0.41 10.43 2.37
C LEU A 300 -0.46 9.67 1.36
N GLU A 301 0.15 9.07 0.33
CA GLU A 301 -0.53 8.22 -0.64
C GLU A 301 -1.12 6.96 0.01
N GLY A 302 -0.38 6.33 0.93
CA GLY A 302 -0.87 5.19 1.72
C GLY A 302 -2.02 5.54 2.66
N GLY A 303 -2.16 6.81 3.10
CA GLY A 303 -3.34 7.29 3.82
C GLY A 303 -4.50 7.61 2.88
N ALA A 304 -4.21 8.20 1.71
CA ALA A 304 -5.21 8.50 0.69
C ALA A 304 -5.82 7.22 0.07
N SER A 305 -5.03 6.16 -0.12
CA SER A 305 -5.46 4.85 -0.66
C SER A 305 -6.52 4.14 0.16
N MET A 306 -6.69 4.52 1.43
CA MET A 306 -7.69 3.93 2.33
C MET A 306 -9.04 4.63 2.27
N VAL A 307 -9.08 5.89 1.85
CA VAL A 307 -10.30 6.73 1.82
C VAL A 307 -10.78 6.95 0.39
N GLN A 308 -9.85 6.98 -0.57
CA GLN A 308 -10.16 7.20 -1.96
C GLN A 308 -10.44 5.87 -2.67
N ASP A 309 -11.51 5.86 -3.45
CA ASP A 309 -11.83 4.74 -4.32
C ASP A 309 -10.93 4.77 -5.57
N PHE A 310 -9.95 3.87 -5.60
CA PHE A 310 -9.06 3.68 -6.74
C PHE A 310 -9.58 2.66 -7.75
N THR A 311 -10.87 2.28 -7.70
CA THR A 311 -11.48 1.32 -8.62
C THR A 311 -11.11 1.58 -10.09
N PRO A 312 -11.16 2.80 -10.64
CA PRO A 312 -10.78 3.04 -12.04
C PRO A 312 -9.34 2.62 -12.38
N VAL A 313 -8.39 2.83 -11.47
CA VAL A 313 -6.97 2.50 -11.67
C VAL A 313 -6.70 1.02 -11.38
N LYS A 314 -7.43 0.41 -10.44
CA LYS A 314 -7.35 -1.04 -10.15
C LYS A 314 -7.85 -1.92 -11.30
N GLN A 315 -8.53 -1.35 -12.30
CA GLN A 315 -8.92 -2.06 -13.52
C GLN A 315 -7.77 -2.21 -14.53
N ILE A 316 -6.57 -1.68 -14.26
CA ILE A 316 -5.39 -1.91 -15.09
C ILE A 316 -4.99 -3.39 -15.00
N CYS A 317 -5.23 -4.15 -16.07
CA CYS A 317 -5.09 -5.60 -16.08
C CYS A 317 -4.09 -6.15 -17.10
N ALA A 318 -3.47 -5.30 -17.91
CA ALA A 318 -2.51 -5.72 -18.93
C ALA A 318 -1.41 -4.69 -19.15
N HIS A 319 -0.26 -5.20 -19.60
CA HIS A 319 0.92 -4.43 -19.99
C HIS A 319 1.34 -4.83 -21.41
N LEU A 320 1.30 -3.88 -22.34
CA LEU A 320 1.84 -4.04 -23.69
C LEU A 320 3.05 -3.13 -23.88
N ASN A 321 4.02 -3.57 -24.68
CA ASN A 321 5.20 -2.78 -25.04
C ASN A 321 5.29 -2.65 -26.56
N ALA A 322 5.41 -1.41 -27.04
CA ALA A 322 5.43 -1.03 -28.45
C ALA A 322 6.38 0.16 -28.68
N PHE A 323 6.43 0.67 -29.91
CA PHE A 323 7.20 1.86 -30.24
C PHE A 323 6.34 2.84 -31.03
N HIS A 324 6.29 4.08 -30.56
CA HIS A 324 5.56 5.16 -31.21
C HIS A 324 6.48 6.05 -32.02
N ILE A 325 5.98 6.55 -33.14
CA ILE A 325 6.63 7.59 -33.95
C ILE A 325 5.84 8.89 -33.90
N TYR A 326 6.53 10.01 -34.02
CA TYR A 326 5.88 11.31 -34.10
C TYR A 326 5.23 11.48 -35.49
N ALA A 327 3.93 11.74 -35.53
CA ALA A 327 3.24 11.98 -36.80
C ALA A 327 3.83 13.18 -37.59
N SER A 328 4.40 14.16 -36.89
CA SER A 328 5.07 15.31 -37.51
C SER A 328 6.53 15.04 -37.91
N ASP A 329 7.15 14.00 -37.35
CA ASP A 329 8.55 13.65 -37.59
C ASP A 329 8.79 12.14 -37.43
N PRO A 330 8.53 11.35 -38.50
CA PRO A 330 8.67 9.90 -38.46
C PRO A 330 10.13 9.40 -38.32
N THR A 331 11.11 10.29 -38.22
CA THR A 331 12.53 9.91 -37.96
C THR A 331 12.81 9.67 -36.48
N ARG A 332 11.85 9.98 -35.60
CA ARG A 332 11.98 9.86 -34.15
C ARG A 332 10.99 8.83 -33.62
N ALA A 333 11.49 7.91 -32.80
CA ALA A 333 10.71 6.86 -32.16
C ALA A 333 10.91 6.86 -30.64
N VAL A 334 9.87 6.44 -29.91
CA VAL A 334 9.86 6.36 -28.46
C VAL A 334 9.29 5.00 -28.05
N GLU A 335 10.01 4.26 -27.21
CA GLU A 335 9.48 3.04 -26.57
C GLU A 335 8.29 3.41 -25.67
N ALA A 336 7.19 2.67 -25.78
CA ALA A 336 5.93 2.97 -25.14
C ALA A 336 5.41 1.75 -24.35
N ASN A 337 5.30 1.91 -23.03
CA ASN A 337 4.75 0.92 -22.12
C ASN A 337 3.29 1.25 -21.82
N HIS A 338 2.38 0.48 -22.43
CA HIS A 338 0.94 0.66 -22.35
C HIS A 338 0.37 -0.13 -21.17
N TYR A 339 -0.35 0.57 -20.32
CA TYR A 339 -1.10 -0.03 -19.22
C TYR A 339 -2.59 0.26 -19.43
N TYR A 340 -3.40 -0.83 -19.46
CA TYR A 340 -4.82 -0.89 -19.85
C TYR A 340 -5.07 -0.92 -21.37
N LEU A 341 -6.06 -1.70 -21.85
CA LEU A 341 -6.16 -2.15 -23.26
C LEU A 341 -7.13 -1.36 -24.16
N ARG A 342 -7.88 -0.37 -23.65
CA ARG A 342 -8.79 0.45 -24.49
C ARG A 342 -8.67 1.96 -24.28
N GLN A 343 -8.10 2.35 -23.14
CA GLN A 343 -7.75 3.70 -22.72
C GLN A 343 -6.41 3.61 -21.99
N CYS A 344 -5.34 3.48 -22.74
CA CYS A 344 -4.03 3.16 -22.21
C CYS A 344 -3.43 4.39 -21.53
N LEU A 345 -2.83 4.18 -20.36
CA LEU A 345 -1.80 5.07 -19.83
C LEU A 345 -0.47 4.62 -20.40
N ILE A 346 0.32 5.55 -20.94
CA ILE A 346 1.60 5.24 -21.57
C ILE A 346 2.74 5.77 -20.72
N TYR A 347 3.68 4.89 -20.39
CA TYR A 347 4.89 5.20 -19.65
C TYR A 347 6.15 5.01 -20.50
N ASP A 348 7.20 5.75 -20.17
CA ASP A 348 8.51 5.65 -20.85
C ASP A 348 9.33 4.41 -20.46
N SER A 349 8.97 3.73 -19.37
CA SER A 349 9.64 2.51 -18.90
C SER A 349 8.75 1.72 -17.93
N THR A 350 9.23 0.56 -17.49
CA THR A 350 8.59 -0.29 -16.48
C THR A 350 9.10 -0.04 -15.05
N LYS A 351 9.95 0.98 -14.86
CA LYS A 351 10.60 1.25 -13.57
C LYS A 351 9.62 1.91 -12.58
N PRO A 352 9.83 1.77 -11.27
CA PRO A 352 8.94 2.37 -10.25
C PRO A 352 8.77 3.89 -10.33
N ASN A 353 9.70 4.60 -10.98
CA ASN A 353 9.68 6.05 -11.19
C ASN A 353 9.49 6.43 -12.66
N ALA A 354 8.91 5.54 -13.48
CA ALA A 354 8.62 5.80 -14.87
C ALA A 354 7.71 7.03 -15.03
N ARG A 355 7.93 7.78 -16.10
CA ARG A 355 7.17 8.99 -16.39
C ARG A 355 5.90 8.61 -17.15
N LEU A 356 4.75 9.11 -16.72
CA LEU A 356 3.53 9.07 -17.54
C LEU A 356 3.72 10.02 -18.72
N ILE A 357 3.89 9.47 -19.92
CA ILE A 357 4.22 10.24 -21.12
C ILE A 357 3.02 10.48 -22.03
N GLY A 358 1.96 9.68 -21.95
CA GLY A 358 0.88 9.76 -22.93
C GLY A 358 -0.38 8.99 -22.56
N VAL A 359 -1.38 9.13 -23.42
CA VAL A 359 -2.58 8.31 -23.44
C VAL A 359 -2.88 7.82 -24.85
N GLU A 360 -3.44 6.62 -24.92
CA GLU A 360 -3.97 6.05 -26.17
C GLU A 360 -5.41 5.61 -25.99
N TYR A 361 -6.25 5.91 -26.98
CA TYR A 361 -7.57 5.33 -27.10
C TYR A 361 -7.57 4.29 -28.20
N MET A 362 -8.10 3.11 -27.91
CA MET A 362 -8.33 2.08 -28.91
C MET A 362 -9.83 1.86 -29.13
N ILE A 363 -10.25 1.88 -30.39
CA ILE A 363 -11.66 1.67 -30.76
C ILE A 363 -11.81 0.57 -31.81
N SER A 364 -12.99 -0.05 -31.82
CA SER A 364 -13.33 -1.05 -32.83
C SER A 364 -13.59 -0.43 -34.20
N PRO A 365 -13.47 -1.19 -35.29
CA PRO A 365 -13.81 -0.72 -36.64
C PRO A 365 -15.21 -0.11 -36.74
N ARG A 366 -16.20 -0.72 -36.05
CA ARG A 366 -17.56 -0.20 -35.99
C ARG A 366 -17.64 1.24 -35.47
N LEU A 367 -16.84 1.58 -34.45
CA LEU A 367 -16.81 2.95 -33.91
C LEU A 367 -16.01 3.88 -34.82
N PHE A 368 -14.89 3.40 -35.36
CA PHE A 368 -14.06 4.16 -36.29
C PHE A 368 -14.85 4.64 -37.52
N GLU A 369 -15.69 3.78 -38.09
CA GLU A 369 -16.57 4.11 -39.22
C GLU A 369 -17.57 5.22 -38.91
N THR A 370 -17.89 5.47 -37.63
CA THR A 370 -18.79 6.58 -37.26
C THR A 370 -18.08 7.93 -37.15
N LEU A 371 -16.74 7.94 -37.16
CA LEU A 371 -15.96 9.16 -37.03
C LEU A 371 -16.01 10.01 -38.32
N PRO A 372 -15.99 11.34 -38.19
CA PRO A 372 -15.78 12.24 -39.33
C PRO A 372 -14.45 11.95 -40.05
N SER A 373 -14.38 12.20 -41.35
CA SER A 373 -13.19 11.89 -42.17
C SER A 373 -11.91 12.57 -41.67
N GLU A 374 -11.99 13.83 -41.22
CA GLU A 374 -10.82 14.54 -40.67
C GLU A 374 -10.35 13.96 -39.33
N GLU A 375 -11.28 13.43 -38.54
CA GLU A 375 -10.97 12.80 -37.27
C GLU A 375 -10.26 11.46 -37.48
N ARG A 376 -10.69 10.66 -38.47
CA ARG A 376 -10.08 9.37 -38.82
C ARG A 376 -8.58 9.45 -39.12
N LYS A 377 -8.12 10.56 -39.72
CA LYS A 377 -6.70 10.80 -40.03
C LYS A 377 -5.81 10.84 -38.78
N LEU A 378 -6.39 11.08 -37.61
CA LEU A 378 -5.67 11.12 -36.33
C LEU A 378 -5.47 9.73 -35.70
N TRP A 379 -5.96 8.67 -36.35
CA TRP A 379 -5.89 7.32 -35.85
C TRP A 379 -4.94 6.48 -36.70
N HIS A 380 -4.30 5.51 -36.06
CA HIS A 380 -3.38 4.58 -36.69
C HIS A 380 -3.85 3.13 -36.51
N THR A 381 -3.28 2.24 -37.32
CA THR A 381 -3.55 0.80 -37.26
C THR A 381 -2.43 0.06 -36.53
N HIS A 382 -2.74 -1.12 -35.96
CA HIS A 382 -1.77 -1.93 -35.21
C HIS A 382 -1.23 -3.12 -36.03
N GLU A 383 -1.60 -3.23 -37.32
CA GLU A 383 -1.32 -4.43 -38.11
C GLU A 383 0.17 -4.75 -38.17
N PHE A 384 0.98 -3.76 -38.54
CA PHE A 384 2.41 -3.96 -38.69
C PHE A 384 3.08 -4.27 -37.36
N GLU A 385 2.73 -3.59 -36.27
CA GLU A 385 3.33 -3.85 -34.96
C GLU A 385 3.04 -5.27 -34.46
N VAL A 386 1.79 -5.73 -34.63
CA VAL A 386 1.39 -7.09 -34.27
C VAL A 386 2.15 -8.10 -35.12
N LYS A 387 2.11 -7.97 -36.45
CA LYS A 387 2.64 -8.99 -37.35
C LYS A 387 4.16 -9.00 -37.44
N SER A 388 4.80 -7.86 -37.22
CA SER A 388 6.27 -7.77 -37.15
C SER A 388 6.85 -8.32 -35.86
N GLY A 389 6.04 -8.61 -34.83
CA GLY A 389 6.55 -8.99 -33.50
C GLY A 389 7.04 -7.81 -32.66
N MET A 390 6.85 -6.57 -33.14
CA MET A 390 7.18 -5.35 -32.39
C MET A 390 6.29 -5.22 -31.16
N LEU A 391 4.97 -5.35 -31.28
CA LEU A 391 4.06 -5.31 -30.14
C LEU A 391 4.18 -6.60 -29.33
N ILE A 392 4.46 -6.50 -28.04
CA ILE A 392 4.54 -7.65 -27.13
C ILE A 392 3.72 -7.42 -25.86
N MET A 393 3.39 -8.51 -25.18
CA MET A 393 2.91 -8.52 -23.81
C MET A 393 4.03 -9.13 -22.95
N PRO A 394 4.81 -8.35 -22.18
CA PRO A 394 5.93 -8.89 -21.42
C PRO A 394 5.52 -9.99 -20.43
N ALA A 395 6.31 -11.06 -20.36
CA ALA A 395 5.99 -12.22 -19.52
C ALA A 395 6.22 -11.95 -18.03
N PRO A 396 5.24 -12.23 -17.15
CA PRO A 396 5.45 -12.18 -15.71
C PRO A 396 6.46 -13.24 -15.27
N ALA A 397 7.26 -12.91 -14.26
CA ALA A 397 8.20 -13.84 -13.66
C ALA A 397 7.46 -15.09 -13.14
N GLY A 398 8.00 -16.27 -13.44
CA GLY A 398 7.44 -17.56 -13.01
C GLY A 398 6.33 -18.14 -13.89
N VAL A 399 5.85 -17.43 -14.92
CA VAL A 399 4.85 -17.98 -15.85
C VAL A 399 5.52 -18.84 -16.93
N PRO A 400 5.03 -20.06 -17.21
CA PRO A 400 5.58 -20.90 -18.28
C PRO A 400 5.48 -20.24 -19.66
N LYS A 401 6.62 -20.16 -20.37
CA LYS A 401 6.72 -19.48 -21.68
C LYS A 401 5.65 -19.91 -22.70
N PRO A 402 5.35 -21.21 -22.92
CA PRO A 402 4.34 -21.60 -23.92
C PRO A 402 2.92 -21.13 -23.56
N ALA A 403 2.56 -21.15 -22.28
CA ALA A 403 1.26 -20.69 -21.82
C ALA A 403 1.13 -19.17 -22.00
N TRP A 404 2.17 -18.42 -21.65
CA TRP A 404 2.20 -16.97 -21.85
C TRP A 404 2.16 -16.60 -23.34
N GLU A 405 2.91 -17.30 -24.19
CA GLU A 405 2.91 -17.06 -25.63
C GLU A 405 1.54 -17.29 -26.26
N ALA A 406 0.80 -18.32 -25.82
CA ALA A 406 -0.56 -18.55 -26.29
C ALA A 406 -1.51 -17.41 -25.87
N ALA A 407 -1.40 -16.94 -24.63
CA ALA A 407 -2.19 -15.81 -24.12
C ALA A 407 -1.86 -14.50 -24.87
N GLU A 408 -0.57 -14.19 -25.03
CA GLU A 408 -0.11 -13.03 -25.80
C GLU A 408 -0.60 -13.10 -27.25
N THR A 409 -0.48 -14.25 -27.91
CA THR A 409 -0.95 -14.41 -29.30
C THR A 409 -2.47 -14.27 -29.41
N SER A 410 -3.21 -14.74 -28.41
CA SER A 410 -4.66 -14.50 -28.34
C SER A 410 -4.95 -13.00 -28.26
N GLU A 411 -4.22 -12.27 -27.42
CA GLU A 411 -4.45 -10.84 -27.27
C GLU A 411 -4.06 -10.04 -28.53
N MET A 412 -2.99 -10.46 -29.22
CA MET A 412 -2.65 -9.87 -30.52
C MET A 412 -3.78 -10.01 -31.55
N ARG A 413 -4.60 -11.08 -31.50
CA ARG A 413 -5.76 -11.25 -32.39
C ARG A 413 -6.89 -10.27 -32.06
N ASP A 414 -7.02 -9.86 -30.80
CA ASP A 414 -8.03 -8.89 -30.36
C ASP A 414 -7.57 -7.43 -30.60
N VAL A 415 -6.26 -7.17 -30.54
CA VAL A 415 -5.66 -5.84 -30.79
C VAL A 415 -5.56 -5.51 -32.28
N ILE A 416 -5.16 -6.47 -33.13
CA ILE A 416 -4.89 -6.21 -34.55
C ILE A 416 -6.02 -5.48 -35.32
N PRO A 417 -7.33 -5.73 -35.11
CA PRO A 417 -8.38 -5.01 -35.83
C PRO A 417 -8.70 -3.62 -35.25
N LEU A 418 -8.11 -3.20 -34.13
CA LEU A 418 -8.42 -1.93 -33.47
C LEU A 418 -7.68 -0.76 -34.09
N TYR A 419 -8.25 0.43 -33.94
CA TYR A 419 -7.62 1.71 -34.30
C TYR A 419 -7.17 2.43 -33.05
N GLY A 420 -5.92 2.92 -33.03
CA GLY A 420 -5.31 3.66 -31.94
C GLY A 420 -5.27 5.17 -32.22
N LYS A 421 -5.54 6.01 -31.21
CA LYS A 421 -5.28 7.45 -31.25
C LYS A 421 -4.48 7.85 -30.03
N THR A 422 -3.25 8.30 -30.27
CA THR A 422 -2.24 8.43 -29.23
C THR A 422 -1.67 9.83 -29.16
N TYR A 423 -1.60 10.40 -27.96
CA TYR A 423 -0.90 11.65 -27.71
C TYR A 423 0.14 11.47 -26.62
N HIS A 424 1.37 11.89 -26.93
CA HIS A 424 2.41 12.06 -25.93
C HIS A 424 2.45 13.50 -25.44
N PHE A 425 2.37 13.67 -24.13
CA PHE A 425 2.51 14.94 -23.42
C PHE A 425 3.97 15.24 -23.07
N TRP A 426 4.84 14.22 -23.06
CA TRP A 426 6.27 14.37 -22.77
C TRP A 426 7.12 13.72 -23.86
N GLN A 427 7.97 14.52 -24.51
CA GLN A 427 8.95 14.08 -25.49
C GLN A 427 10.25 13.63 -24.81
N VAL A 428 10.25 12.45 -24.20
CA VAL A 428 11.38 11.96 -23.39
C VAL A 428 12.67 11.75 -24.17
N ASP A 429 12.59 11.51 -25.48
CA ASP A 429 13.73 11.36 -26.38
C ASP A 429 14.56 12.65 -26.56
N ARG A 430 14.00 13.82 -26.22
CA ARG A 430 14.74 15.08 -26.19
C ARG A 430 15.64 15.25 -24.96
N GLY A 431 15.44 14.42 -23.93
CA GLY A 431 16.16 14.52 -22.66
C GLY A 431 15.67 15.63 -21.72
N ASP A 432 14.53 16.27 -22.01
CA ASP A 432 13.98 17.34 -21.18
C ASP A 432 13.52 16.81 -19.80
N PRO A 433 13.83 17.51 -18.69
CA PRO A 433 13.46 17.07 -17.34
C PRO A 433 11.98 17.30 -16.99
N LEU A 434 11.23 18.01 -17.83
CA LEU A 434 9.81 18.31 -17.68
C LEU A 434 9.08 18.14 -19.04
N PRO A 435 7.75 17.92 -19.04
CA PRO A 435 6.94 17.81 -20.27
C PRO A 435 6.76 19.18 -20.94
N LEU A 436 7.77 19.63 -21.70
CA LEU A 436 7.76 20.91 -22.37
C LEU A 436 7.08 20.86 -23.74
N GLY A 437 6.24 21.86 -24.02
CA GLY A 437 5.61 22.07 -25.32
C GLY A 437 4.17 21.52 -25.39
N ALA A 438 3.63 21.50 -26.61
CA ALA A 438 2.29 20.99 -26.86
C ALA A 438 2.30 19.45 -26.96
N PRO A 439 1.17 18.78 -26.62
CA PRO A 439 1.02 17.34 -26.85
C PRO A 439 1.29 16.99 -28.31
N GLN A 440 2.01 15.91 -28.55
CA GLN A 440 2.34 15.42 -29.88
C GLN A 440 1.45 14.26 -30.25
N LEU A 441 0.85 14.32 -31.44
CA LEU A 441 0.17 13.16 -32.02
C LEU A 441 1.22 12.11 -32.36
N MET A 442 0.99 10.91 -31.85
CA MET A 442 1.83 9.76 -32.11
C MET A 442 1.10 8.80 -33.06
N ALA A 443 1.90 8.06 -33.81
CA ALA A 443 1.41 7.01 -34.69
C ALA A 443 2.24 5.75 -34.54
N SER A 444 1.78 4.70 -35.20
CA SER A 444 2.43 3.40 -35.27
C SER A 444 3.27 3.27 -36.55
N PHE A 445 4.28 2.40 -36.51
CA PHE A 445 4.98 2.00 -37.73
C PHE A 445 4.07 1.19 -38.63
N THR A 446 4.06 1.50 -39.94
CA THR A 446 3.23 0.79 -40.93
C THR A 446 4.03 -0.08 -41.90
N SER A 447 5.36 0.02 -41.89
CA SER A 447 6.24 -0.79 -42.74
C SER A 447 7.69 -0.76 -42.25
N GLU A 448 8.49 -1.73 -42.71
CA GLU A 448 9.92 -1.80 -42.38
C GLU A 448 10.71 -0.60 -42.91
N ASP A 449 10.31 -0.01 -44.04
CA ASP A 449 10.94 1.19 -44.58
C ASP A 449 10.74 2.40 -43.66
N LYS A 450 9.57 2.51 -43.02
CA LYS A 450 9.33 3.54 -41.99
C LYS A 450 10.17 3.27 -40.74
N VAL A 451 10.36 2.01 -40.36
CA VAL A 451 11.28 1.66 -39.26
C VAL A 451 12.70 2.10 -39.58
N LYS A 452 13.18 1.88 -40.82
CA LYS A 452 14.52 2.29 -41.27
C LYS A 452 14.71 3.80 -41.26
N LEU A 453 13.63 4.57 -41.43
CA LEU A 453 13.67 6.03 -41.33
C LEU A 453 13.94 6.49 -39.89
N ALA A 454 13.36 5.81 -38.89
CA ALA A 454 13.58 6.12 -37.48
C ALA A 454 14.87 5.49 -36.92
N HIS A 455 15.26 4.32 -37.42
CA HIS A 455 16.42 3.59 -36.95
C HIS A 455 17.14 2.90 -38.13
N PRO A 456 18.37 3.29 -38.52
CA PRO A 456 19.03 2.81 -39.73
C PRO A 456 19.23 1.29 -39.84
N LYS A 457 19.29 0.58 -38.70
CA LYS A 457 19.39 -0.89 -38.65
C LYS A 457 18.02 -1.60 -38.73
N GLY A 458 16.93 -0.87 -38.97
CA GLY A 458 15.57 -1.41 -38.96
C GLY A 458 15.17 -1.96 -37.59
N LEU A 459 14.27 -2.95 -37.59
CA LEU A 459 13.75 -3.62 -36.38
C LEU A 459 14.86 -4.25 -35.54
N ASP A 460 15.88 -4.83 -36.18
CA ASP A 460 17.02 -5.45 -35.50
C ASP A 460 17.79 -4.48 -34.61
N GLY A 461 17.77 -3.19 -34.92
CA GLY A 461 18.38 -2.17 -34.06
C GLY A 461 17.39 -1.52 -33.12
N LEU A 462 16.18 -1.18 -33.59
CA LEU A 462 15.17 -0.50 -32.79
C LEU A 462 14.74 -1.36 -31.58
N LEU A 463 14.63 -2.68 -31.77
CA LEU A 463 14.10 -3.59 -30.75
C LEU A 463 15.18 -4.27 -29.91
N ALA A 464 16.47 -4.07 -30.20
CA ALA A 464 17.56 -4.84 -29.58
C ALA A 464 17.59 -4.74 -28.05
N GLU A 465 17.57 -3.50 -27.52
CA GLU A 465 17.62 -3.26 -26.07
C GLU A 465 16.36 -3.79 -25.37
N ARG A 466 15.20 -3.63 -26.01
CA ARG A 466 13.90 -4.13 -25.53
C ARG A 466 13.89 -5.66 -25.48
N ASP A 467 14.30 -6.32 -26.56
CA ASP A 467 14.32 -7.78 -26.67
C ASP A 467 15.26 -8.40 -25.63
N GLU A 468 16.42 -7.77 -25.39
CA GLU A 468 17.33 -8.15 -24.30
C GLU A 468 16.66 -7.96 -22.92
N ALA A 469 16.07 -6.80 -22.66
CA ALA A 469 15.46 -6.47 -21.36
C ALA A 469 14.29 -7.39 -21.00
N PHE A 470 13.47 -7.79 -21.98
CA PHE A 470 12.31 -8.67 -21.76
C PHE A 470 12.59 -10.15 -22.06
N GLY A 471 13.79 -10.50 -22.55
CA GLY A 471 14.15 -11.86 -22.91
C GLY A 471 13.27 -12.44 -24.02
N VAL A 472 12.93 -11.62 -25.02
CA VAL A 472 12.07 -11.97 -26.16
C VAL A 472 12.85 -11.94 -27.49
N ASP A 473 12.27 -12.54 -28.53
CA ASP A 473 12.78 -12.49 -29.90
C ASP A 473 11.62 -12.09 -30.82
N TYR A 474 11.67 -10.85 -31.33
CA TYR A 474 10.60 -10.31 -32.19
C TYR A 474 10.41 -11.13 -33.48
N LYS A 475 11.47 -11.76 -34.03
CA LYS A 475 11.36 -12.59 -35.24
C LYS A 475 10.61 -13.88 -34.95
N ALA A 476 10.86 -14.48 -33.79
CA ALA A 476 10.11 -15.63 -33.32
C ALA A 476 8.63 -15.28 -33.08
N LYS A 477 8.34 -14.07 -32.56
CA LYS A 477 6.96 -13.57 -32.43
C LYS A 477 6.30 -13.38 -33.80
N ALA A 478 6.98 -12.75 -34.75
CA ALA A 478 6.49 -12.54 -36.11
C ALA A 478 6.15 -13.88 -36.80
N GLU A 479 7.03 -14.87 -36.69
CA GLU A 479 6.82 -16.21 -37.27
C GLU A 479 5.55 -16.87 -36.72
N LYS A 480 5.34 -16.79 -35.41
CA LYS A 480 4.16 -17.36 -34.73
C LYS A 480 2.85 -16.66 -35.05
N ARG A 481 2.90 -15.43 -35.58
CA ARG A 481 1.73 -14.59 -35.86
C ARG A 481 1.38 -14.55 -37.35
N LYS A 482 2.04 -15.35 -38.19
CA LYS A 482 1.76 -15.45 -39.63
C LYS A 482 0.34 -15.93 -39.95
N ASP A 483 -0.28 -16.69 -39.04
CA ASP A 483 -1.64 -17.20 -39.15
C ASP A 483 -2.72 -16.15 -38.78
N ILE A 484 -2.31 -15.00 -38.24
CA ILE A 484 -3.24 -13.91 -37.95
C ILE A 484 -3.62 -13.24 -39.28
N GLU A 485 -4.88 -13.43 -39.66
CA GLU A 485 -5.46 -12.85 -40.88
C GLU A 485 -5.38 -11.31 -40.84
N PRO A 486 -4.95 -10.65 -41.94
CA PRO A 486 -5.00 -9.20 -42.06
C PRO A 486 -6.43 -8.68 -41.88
N PRO A 487 -6.69 -7.72 -40.97
CA PRO A 487 -7.99 -7.08 -40.88
C PRO A 487 -8.28 -6.22 -42.11
N ASN A 488 -9.55 -6.09 -42.49
CA ASN A 488 -9.97 -5.15 -43.52
C ASN A 488 -10.00 -3.72 -42.95
N LEU A 489 -8.85 -3.05 -42.97
CA LEU A 489 -8.66 -1.72 -42.38
C LEU A 489 -8.99 -0.62 -43.40
N SER A 490 -9.51 0.50 -42.89
CA SER A 490 -9.89 1.66 -43.69
C SER A 490 -8.65 2.41 -44.17
N PRO A 491 -8.60 2.85 -45.44
CA PRO A 491 -7.50 3.66 -45.95
C PRO A 491 -7.46 5.09 -45.37
N ASP A 492 -8.47 5.48 -44.58
CA ASP A 492 -8.54 6.80 -43.94
C ASP A 492 -7.70 6.88 -42.65
N ALA A 493 -7.24 5.73 -42.13
CA ALA A 493 -6.28 5.65 -41.02
C ALA A 493 -4.84 5.76 -41.53
N ASP A 494 -3.88 5.95 -40.61
CA ASP A 494 -2.44 6.06 -40.91
C ASP A 494 -2.07 7.23 -41.84
N ALA A 495 -3.02 8.14 -42.13
CA ALA A 495 -2.88 9.20 -43.14
C ALA A 495 -1.74 10.20 -42.84
N MET A 496 -1.24 10.21 -41.61
CA MET A 496 -0.24 11.17 -41.12
C MET A 496 1.18 10.59 -41.08
N VAL A 497 1.41 9.34 -41.54
CA VAL A 497 2.70 8.64 -41.41
C VAL A 497 3.42 8.36 -42.71
#